data_AF-A0AAW0WQ08-F1
#
_entry.id   AF-A0AAW0WQ08-F1
#
_cell.length_a   1.000
_cell.length_b   1.000
_cell.length_c   1.000
_cell.angle_alpha   90.00
_cell.angle_beta   90.00
_cell.angle_gamma   90.00
#
_symmetry.space_group_name_H-M   'P 1'
#
loop_
_entity.id
_entity.type
_entity.pdbx_description
1 polymer ?
#
loop_
_entity_poly.entity_id
_entity_poly.type
_entity_poly.pdbx_seq_one_letter_code
_entity_poly.pdbx_strand_id
1 'polypeptide(L)'
;MHLHSIYHREGTVVCKKRCPPNDRECLTNNTQTVLYSSYSLPTISHVPEPMPLTTLRFVSSRTGHATRTRYQILSGNNRNCFDVRNMNRFGWLRLVEPVLGPDKFLLLLQMDALGYHNRVITRHLAYVDIDVSVYTF
;
A
#
# COMPACT_ATOMS: atom_id res chain seq x y z
N MET A 1 31.57 -17.59 -5.24
CA MET A 1 30.25 -17.36 -5.86
C MET A 1 29.55 -16.30 -5.04
N HIS A 2 29.53 -15.06 -5.54
CA HIS A 2 28.93 -13.93 -4.83
C HIS A 2 27.42 -13.90 -5.06
N LEU A 3 26.68 -13.77 -3.95
CA LEU A 3 25.22 -13.60 -3.94
C LEU A 3 24.83 -12.42 -4.83
N HIS A 4 23.93 -12.69 -5.76
CA HIS A 4 23.27 -11.67 -6.56
C HIS A 4 22.45 -10.75 -5.66
N SER A 5 22.79 -9.46 -5.72
CA SER A 5 21.98 -8.33 -5.28
C SER A 5 20.54 -8.44 -5.82
N ILE A 6 19.56 -8.60 -4.92
CA ILE A 6 18.17 -8.28 -5.20
C ILE A 6 18.06 -6.77 -5.00
N TYR A 7 18.09 -6.02 -6.10
CA TYR A 7 17.79 -4.59 -6.11
C TYR A 7 16.33 -4.40 -5.63
N HIS A 8 16.12 -4.17 -4.34
CA HIS A 8 14.86 -3.64 -3.83
C HIS A 8 14.70 -2.23 -4.40
N ARG A 9 13.74 -2.05 -5.32
CA ARG A 9 13.32 -0.73 -5.77
C ARG A 9 12.49 -0.08 -4.67
N GLU A 10 13.10 0.28 -3.55
CA GLU A 10 12.41 1.16 -2.59
C GLU A 10 12.34 2.56 -3.18
N GLY A 11 11.15 3.17 -3.14
CA GLY A 11 10.99 4.54 -3.61
C GLY A 11 9.60 4.86 -4.14
N THR A 12 9.39 6.14 -4.40
CA THR A 12 8.13 6.66 -4.95
C THR A 12 8.33 7.09 -6.39
N VAL A 13 7.53 6.54 -7.29
CA VAL A 13 7.41 6.98 -8.68
C VAL A 13 6.25 7.95 -8.78
N VAL A 14 6.50 9.15 -9.32
CA VAL A 14 5.44 10.12 -9.63
C VAL A 14 4.95 9.89 -11.05
N CYS A 15 3.66 9.61 -11.20
CA CYS A 15 3.01 9.39 -12.48
C CYS A 15 2.72 10.73 -13.16
N LYS A 16 3.44 11.03 -14.25
CA LYS A 16 3.12 12.16 -15.14
C LYS A 16 2.40 11.63 -16.36
N LYS A 17 1.16 12.06 -16.52
CA LYS A 17 0.26 11.55 -17.54
C LYS A 17 0.32 12.40 -18.81
N ARG A 18 0.36 11.75 -19.97
CA ARG A 18 0.14 12.35 -21.29
C ARG A 18 -0.82 11.43 -22.04
N CYS A 19 -2.09 11.83 -22.13
CA CYS A 19 -3.11 11.02 -22.80
C CYS A 19 -3.46 11.58 -24.17
N PRO A 20 -3.65 10.71 -25.18
CA PRO A 20 -4.41 11.06 -26.36
C PRO A 20 -5.83 11.53 -25.98
N PRO A 21 -6.44 12.47 -26.71
CA PRO A 21 -7.80 12.96 -26.41
C PRO A 21 -8.88 11.88 -26.38
N ASN A 22 -8.68 10.77 -27.12
CA ASN A 22 -9.67 9.69 -27.25
C ASN A 22 -9.39 8.51 -26.31
N ASP A 23 -8.30 8.53 -25.55
CA ASP A 23 -7.96 7.46 -24.62
C ASP A 23 -8.65 7.68 -23.27
N ARG A 24 -9.88 7.15 -23.16
CA ARG A 24 -10.71 7.29 -21.96
C ARG A 24 -10.11 6.59 -20.74
N GLU A 25 -9.44 5.45 -20.94
CA GLU A 25 -8.81 4.69 -19.86
C GLU A 25 -7.67 5.50 -19.25
N CYS A 26 -6.81 6.04 -20.11
CA CYS A 26 -5.80 7.00 -19.68
C CYS A 26 -6.51 8.13 -18.97
N LEU A 27 -7.36 8.93 -19.64
CA LEU A 27 -7.98 10.15 -19.09
C LEU A 27 -8.65 9.96 -17.71
N THR A 28 -9.27 8.82 -17.44
CA THR A 28 -9.94 8.52 -16.15
C THR A 28 -9.03 7.96 -15.06
N ASN A 29 -7.81 7.54 -15.39
CA ASN A 29 -6.84 7.06 -14.40
C ASN A 29 -6.31 8.22 -13.53
N ASN A 30 -6.67 8.23 -12.25
CA ASN A 30 -6.28 9.26 -11.29
C ASN A 30 -5.00 8.94 -10.51
N THR A 31 -4.23 7.93 -10.93
CA THR A 31 -2.99 7.52 -10.25
C THR A 31 -1.92 8.60 -10.39
N GLN A 32 -1.48 9.15 -9.26
CA GLN A 32 -0.45 10.19 -9.19
C GLN A 32 0.88 9.66 -8.69
N THR A 33 0.88 8.63 -7.84
CA THR A 33 2.11 8.00 -7.38
C THR A 33 1.98 6.50 -7.23
N VAL A 34 3.11 5.81 -7.40
CA VAL A 34 3.29 4.41 -7.03
C VAL A 34 4.47 4.32 -6.08
N LEU A 35 4.22 3.85 -4.87
CA LEU A 35 5.24 3.57 -3.86
C LEU A 35 5.62 2.09 -3.93
N TYR A 36 6.90 1.82 -3.75
CA TYR A 36 7.43 0.48 -3.56
C TYR A 36 8.18 0.48 -2.23
N SER A 37 7.82 -0.47 -1.37
CA SER A 37 8.36 -0.58 -0.01
C SER A 37 8.52 -2.04 0.37
N SER A 38 9.47 -2.30 1.26
CA SER A 38 9.81 -3.63 1.74
C SER A 38 9.84 -3.69 3.24
N TYR A 39 9.38 -4.81 3.80
CA TYR A 39 9.33 -5.08 5.23
C TYR A 39 9.82 -6.49 5.51
N SER A 40 10.61 -6.65 6.55
CA SER A 40 11.00 -7.97 7.06
C SER A 40 10.30 -8.22 8.39
N LEU A 41 9.60 -9.34 8.50
CA LEU A 41 8.91 -9.77 9.71
C LEU A 41 9.51 -11.08 10.22
N PRO A 42 9.55 -11.30 11.55
CA PRO A 42 9.75 -12.63 12.09
C PRO A 42 8.54 -13.54 11.81
N THR A 43 8.70 -14.83 12.09
CA THR A 43 7.55 -15.69 12.36
C THR A 43 6.81 -15.17 13.59
N ILE A 44 5.52 -14.85 13.41
CA ILE A 44 4.61 -14.39 14.45
C ILE A 44 3.49 -15.42 14.56
N SER A 45 3.59 -16.29 15.57
CA SER A 45 2.63 -17.38 15.79
C SER A 45 1.36 -16.95 16.51
N HIS A 46 1.38 -15.77 17.16
CA HIS A 46 0.25 -15.25 17.91
C HIS A 46 0.13 -13.73 17.75
N VAL A 47 -1.07 -13.26 17.41
CA VAL A 47 -1.41 -11.84 17.23
C VAL A 47 -2.56 -11.51 18.19
N PRO A 48 -2.28 -11.13 19.46
CA PRO A 48 -3.33 -10.89 20.45
C PRO A 48 -4.14 -9.63 20.11
N GLU A 49 -3.52 -8.68 19.41
CA GLU A 49 -4.15 -7.46 18.90
C GLU A 49 -3.54 -7.07 17.55
N PRO A 50 -4.28 -6.36 16.67
CA PRO A 50 -3.78 -5.94 15.37
C PRO A 50 -2.47 -5.14 15.46
N MET A 51 -1.37 -5.70 14.94
CA MET A 51 -0.05 -5.10 14.98
C MET A 51 0.15 -4.15 13.79
N PRO A 52 0.39 -2.84 14.00
CA PRO A 52 0.64 -1.92 12.90
C PRO A 52 2.01 -2.17 12.25
N LEU A 53 2.02 -2.35 10.94
CA LEU A 53 3.25 -2.54 10.15
C LEU A 53 3.72 -1.24 9.53
N THR A 54 2.80 -0.48 8.92
CA THR A 54 3.11 0.81 8.32
C THR A 54 1.93 1.76 8.37
N THR A 55 2.25 3.06 8.39
CA THR A 55 1.26 4.14 8.37
C THR A 55 1.32 4.85 7.02
N LEU A 56 0.21 4.80 6.30
CA LEU A 56 -0.02 5.52 5.07
C LEU A 56 -0.67 6.86 5.37
N ARG A 57 0.09 7.94 5.24
CA ARG A 57 -0.43 9.31 5.44
C ARG A 57 -0.70 9.98 4.11
N PHE A 58 -1.92 10.48 3.93
CA PHE A 58 -2.21 11.38 2.82
C PHE A 58 -1.72 12.80 3.15
N VAL A 59 -0.81 13.33 2.33
CA VAL A 59 -0.31 14.70 2.42
C VAL A 59 -0.80 15.45 1.17
N SER A 60 -1.83 16.29 1.33
CA SER A 60 -2.30 17.13 0.23
C SER A 60 -1.27 18.22 -0.05
N SER A 61 -0.71 18.25 -1.26
CA SER A 61 0.29 19.24 -1.65
C SER A 61 -0.28 20.43 -2.42
N ARG A 62 -1.59 20.45 -2.77
CA ARG A 62 -2.07 21.51 -3.67
C ARG A 62 -3.57 21.82 -3.74
N THR A 63 -4.43 21.04 -3.09
CA THR A 63 -5.88 21.26 -3.21
C THR A 63 -6.56 20.98 -1.88
N GLY A 64 -7.16 22.01 -1.28
CA GLY A 64 -8.05 21.90 -0.11
C GLY A 64 -9.37 21.17 -0.38
N HIS A 65 -9.47 20.40 -1.47
CA HIS A 65 -10.69 19.76 -1.95
C HIS A 65 -10.86 18.31 -1.50
N ALA A 66 -9.80 17.68 -0.99
CA ALA A 66 -9.89 16.32 -0.44
C ALA A 66 -10.52 16.37 0.95
N THR A 67 -11.75 15.88 1.07
CA THR A 67 -12.52 15.88 2.32
C THR A 67 -12.34 14.58 3.10
N ARG A 68 -12.07 13.47 2.41
CA ARG A 68 -11.91 12.13 2.99
C ARG A 68 -10.87 11.32 2.24
N THR A 69 -10.31 10.31 2.90
CA THR A 69 -9.45 9.31 2.25
C THR A 69 -10.03 7.91 2.43
N ARG A 70 -9.75 7.05 1.46
CA ARG A 70 -10.14 5.65 1.47
C ARG A 70 -8.91 4.80 1.19
N TYR A 71 -8.72 3.77 2.00
CA TYR A 71 -7.60 2.84 1.90
C TYR A 71 -8.13 1.43 1.71
N GLN A 72 -7.49 0.66 0.82
CA GLN A 72 -7.90 -0.69 0.49
C GLN A 72 -6.68 -1.56 0.17
N ILE A 73 -6.75 -2.84 0.53
CA ILE A 73 -5.87 -3.87 -0.03
C ILE A 73 -6.55 -4.38 -1.31
N LEU A 74 -5.89 -4.23 -2.45
CA LEU A 74 -6.41 -4.69 -3.75
C LEU A 74 -6.03 -6.14 -4.04
N SER A 75 -4.84 -6.56 -3.65
CA SER A 75 -4.32 -7.92 -3.91
C SER A 75 -3.19 -8.30 -2.96
N GLY A 76 -2.81 -9.58 -2.97
CA GLY A 76 -1.67 -10.13 -2.23
C GLY A 76 -2.00 -10.63 -0.82
N ASN A 77 -3.24 -10.46 -0.36
CA ASN A 77 -3.69 -10.82 0.98
C ASN A 77 -4.62 -12.05 0.99
N ASN A 78 -4.29 -13.09 0.23
CA ASN A 78 -5.15 -14.26 0.04
C ASN A 78 -5.47 -15.01 1.34
N ARG A 79 -4.61 -14.90 2.36
CA ARG A 79 -4.77 -15.51 3.68
C ARG A 79 -5.45 -14.62 4.70
N ASN A 80 -5.83 -13.38 4.31
CA ASN A 80 -6.40 -12.38 5.20
C ASN A 80 -5.53 -12.07 6.44
N CYS A 81 -4.21 -12.25 6.33
CA CYS A 81 -3.27 -11.95 7.42
C CYS A 81 -3.17 -10.45 7.71
N PHE A 82 -3.50 -9.62 6.72
CA PHE A 82 -3.39 -8.17 6.84
C PHE A 82 -4.74 -7.49 6.71
N ASP A 83 -4.89 -6.35 7.37
CA ASP A 83 -5.99 -5.44 7.11
C ASP A 83 -5.49 -4.01 6.95
N VAL A 84 -6.37 -3.14 6.46
CA VAL A 84 -6.11 -1.70 6.47
C VAL A 84 -7.22 -0.99 7.21
N ARG A 85 -6.86 -0.34 8.31
CA ARG A 85 -7.79 0.51 9.08
C ARG A 85 -7.56 1.96 8.71
N ASN A 86 -8.65 2.68 8.48
CA ASN A 86 -8.61 4.11 8.17
C ASN A 86 -9.17 4.94 9.33
N MET A 87 -8.50 6.04 9.66
CA MET A 87 -9.02 7.08 10.55
C MET A 87 -8.55 8.43 10.04
N ASN A 88 -9.50 9.31 9.76
CA ASN A 88 -9.24 10.64 9.20
C ASN A 88 -8.41 10.57 7.89
N ARG A 89 -7.16 11.04 7.91
CA ARG A 89 -6.21 11.07 6.77
C ARG A 89 -5.09 10.04 6.88
N PHE A 90 -5.25 9.08 7.78
CA PHE A 90 -4.30 8.03 8.05
C PHE A 90 -4.93 6.68 7.71
N GLY A 91 -4.12 5.82 7.09
CA GLY A 91 -4.38 4.39 6.95
C GLY A 91 -3.27 3.62 7.63
N TRP A 92 -3.60 2.59 8.39
CA TRP A 92 -2.63 1.67 8.96
C TRP A 92 -2.77 0.33 8.29
N LEU A 93 -1.69 -0.16 7.67
CA LEU A 93 -1.59 -1.57 7.32
C LEU A 93 -1.22 -2.32 8.61
N ARG A 94 -2.02 -3.32 8.96
CA ARG A 94 -1.82 -4.08 10.19
C ARG A 94 -1.79 -5.57 9.89
N LEU A 95 -1.02 -6.30 10.68
CA LEU A 95 -1.11 -7.73 10.80
C LEU A 95 -2.24 -8.08 11.77
N VAL A 96 -3.18 -8.90 11.34
CA VAL A 96 -4.36 -9.31 12.11
C VAL A 96 -4.44 -10.81 12.36
N GLU A 97 -3.75 -11.62 11.55
CA GLU A 97 -3.60 -13.06 11.78
C GLU A 97 -2.12 -13.44 11.84
N PRO A 98 -1.77 -14.56 12.49
CA PRO A 98 -0.42 -15.10 12.50
C PRO A 98 0.20 -15.25 11.10
N VAL A 99 1.52 -15.08 11.03
CA VAL A 99 2.34 -15.34 9.83
C VAL A 99 3.51 -16.23 10.21
N LEU A 100 3.62 -17.38 9.56
CA LEU A 100 4.67 -18.37 9.82
C LEU A 100 5.64 -18.38 8.65
N GLY A 101 6.93 -18.18 8.94
CA GLY A 101 7.99 -18.23 7.94
C GLY A 101 8.46 -19.66 7.65
N PRO A 102 9.21 -19.88 6.56
CA PRO A 102 9.60 -18.87 5.57
C PRO A 102 8.45 -18.54 4.64
N ASP A 103 8.19 -17.25 4.41
CA ASP A 103 7.04 -16.82 3.61
C ASP A 103 7.24 -15.45 2.97
N LYS A 104 6.44 -15.14 1.96
CA LYS A 104 6.45 -13.85 1.28
C LYS A 104 5.05 -13.39 0.91
N PHE A 105 4.83 -12.08 1.03
CA PHE A 105 3.61 -11.42 0.57
C PHE A 105 3.95 -10.21 -0.27
N LEU A 106 3.26 -10.04 -1.39
CA LEU A 106 3.34 -8.81 -2.18
C LEU A 106 1.96 -8.15 -2.20
N LEU A 107 1.75 -7.21 -1.28
CA LEU A 107 0.47 -6.51 -1.16
C LEU A 107 0.42 -5.33 -2.13
N LEU A 108 -0.72 -5.17 -2.81
CA LEU A 108 -1.03 -3.94 -3.53
C LEU A 108 -2.07 -3.15 -2.72
N LEU A 109 -1.66 -1.99 -2.23
CA LEU A 109 -2.51 -1.07 -1.48
C LEU A 109 -2.94 0.09 -2.38
N GLN A 110 -4.18 0.54 -2.18
CA GLN A 110 -4.75 1.71 -2.83
C GLN A 110 -5.14 2.74 -1.78
N MET A 111 -4.72 3.98 -2.01
CA MET A 111 -5.14 5.17 -1.26
C MET A 111 -5.80 6.15 -2.23
N ASP A 112 -7.10 6.37 -2.03
CA ASP A 112 -7.88 7.35 -2.79
C ASP A 112 -8.15 8.58 -1.94
N ALA A 113 -7.84 9.76 -2.48
CA ALA A 113 -8.33 11.03 -1.96
C ALA A 113 -9.67 11.36 -2.62
N LEU A 114 -10.69 11.57 -1.79
CA LEU A 114 -12.07 11.77 -2.24
C LEU A 114 -12.48 13.24 -2.12
N GLY A 115 -13.12 13.74 -3.17
CA GLY A 115 -13.77 15.05 -3.21
C GLY A 115 -15.25 14.99 -2.88
N TYR A 116 -15.98 16.00 -3.35
CA TYR A 116 -17.44 16.02 -3.28
C TYR A 116 -18.06 14.80 -3.98
N HIS A 117 -19.17 14.31 -3.43
CA HIS A 117 -19.89 13.13 -3.94
C HIS A 117 -19.03 11.85 -4.08
N ASN A 118 -18.03 11.67 -3.21
CA ASN A 118 -17.13 10.50 -3.21
C ASN A 118 -16.35 10.27 -4.52
N ARG A 119 -16.17 11.31 -5.33
CA ARG A 119 -15.34 11.23 -6.54
C ARG A 119 -13.87 11.12 -6.17
N VAL A 120 -13.14 10.18 -6.78
CA VAL A 120 -11.69 10.04 -6.61
C VAL A 120 -11.01 11.21 -7.31
N ILE A 121 -10.34 12.08 -6.55
CA ILE A 121 -9.55 13.19 -7.08
C ILE A 121 -8.15 12.68 -7.44
N THR A 122 -7.52 11.97 -6.50
CA THR A 122 -6.20 11.39 -6.68
C THR A 122 -6.18 9.97 -6.16
N ARG A 123 -5.36 9.14 -6.79
CA ARG A 123 -5.07 7.77 -6.38
C ARG A 123 -3.57 7.61 -6.19
N HIS A 124 -3.21 6.92 -5.12
CA HIS A 124 -1.85 6.54 -4.82
C HIS A 124 -1.84 5.03 -4.61
N LEU A 125 -0.93 4.34 -5.29
CA LEU A 125 -0.74 2.90 -5.15
C LEU A 125 0.52 2.63 -4.34
N ALA A 126 0.53 1.54 -3.57
CA ALA A 126 1.73 1.09 -2.88
C ALA A 126 1.88 -0.43 -3.02
N TYR A 127 3.02 -0.86 -3.53
CA TYR A 127 3.48 -2.24 -3.48
C TYR A 127 4.28 -2.44 -2.19
N VAL A 128 3.81 -3.36 -1.35
CA VAL A 128 4.43 -3.70 -0.08
C VAL A 128 4.91 -5.14 -0.16
N ASP A 129 6.22 -5.32 -0.30
CA ASP A 129 6.88 -6.62 -0.25
C ASP A 129 7.18 -6.96 1.22
N ILE A 130 6.67 -8.09 1.70
CA ILE A 130 6.83 -8.53 3.08
C ILE A 130 7.50 -9.90 3.06
N ASP A 131 8.70 -9.98 3.61
CA ASP A 131 9.45 -11.22 3.80
C ASP A 131 9.31 -11.68 5.26
N VAL A 132 8.80 -12.90 5.46
CA VAL A 132 8.63 -13.50 6.78
C VAL A 132 9.72 -14.53 7.01
N SER A 133 10.61 -14.25 7.95
CA SER A 133 11.73 -15.11 8.29
C SER A 133 11.29 -16.36 9.07
N VAL A 134 12.09 -17.42 9.00
CA VAL A 134 11.91 -18.66 9.79
C VAL A 134 12.08 -18.47 11.30
N TYR A 135 12.66 -17.35 11.72
CA TYR A 135 12.99 -17.08 13.12
C TYR A 135 11.84 -16.36 13.82
N THR A 136 11.64 -16.69 15.08
CA THR A 136 10.75 -15.97 16.01
C THR A 136 11.57 -14.96 16.82
N PHE A 137 10.93 -13.88 17.29
CA PHE A 137 11.51 -13.00 18.33
C PHE A 137 10.85 -13.26 19.69
#